data_AF-A0A6M4WGX5-F1
#
_entry.id   AF-A0A6M4WGX5-F1
#
_cell.length_a   1.000
_cell.length_b   1.000
_cell.length_c   1.000
_cell.angle_alpha   90.00
_cell.angle_beta   90.00
_cell.angle_gamma   90.00
#
_symmetry.space_group_name_H-M   'P 1'
#
loop_
_entity.id
_entity.type
_entity.pdbx_description
1 polymer ?
#
loop_
_entity_poly.entity_id
_entity_poly.type
_entity_poly.pdbx_seq_one_letter_code
_entity_poly.pdbx_strand_id
1 'polypeptide(L)'
;MGTLVRLPTRPPGPLPGAAADVTLWLDCRRTLPEAVARSRAEAAQTVRDVLPPAAEGAPAGHLTANGTVVAGPVHGPAEFRRLLRGLLSEASAAPAPAPGPQGRPVAVAVEYSIPAVDALVNAGLDRIGGCEAKAMRFRAGVAGAHLLYDMLRRELRSPGWAHASARGIPAPYLLWSTAPCAGPDRGAEYAEQCLFPGTAVALTPAALRTFVERRAVTGPTALDLVEARRVVGILDWFGIRLDTLVGAQAPTTG
;
A
#
# COMPACT_ATOMS: atom_id res chain seq x y z
N MET A 1 3.88 39.63 -10.78
CA MET A 1 2.42 39.65 -11.08
C MET A 1 2.01 38.23 -11.43
N GLY A 2 1.22 37.60 -10.55
CA GLY A 2 0.80 36.22 -10.69
C GLY A 2 -0.23 36.05 -11.79
N THR A 3 -0.08 34.98 -12.57
CA THR A 3 -1.12 34.52 -13.49
C THR A 3 -1.48 33.11 -13.05
N LEU A 4 -2.44 33.02 -12.13
CA LEU A 4 -3.08 31.76 -11.78
C LEU A 4 -3.86 31.27 -13.00
N VAL A 5 -3.42 30.16 -13.58
CA VAL A 5 -4.17 29.46 -14.63
C VAL A 5 -5.33 28.72 -13.96
N ARG A 6 -6.56 29.08 -14.33
CA ARG A 6 -7.79 28.39 -13.90
C ARG A 6 -7.77 26.96 -14.44
N LEU A 7 -7.92 25.97 -13.56
CA LEU A 7 -8.14 24.58 -13.95
C LEU A 7 -9.53 24.41 -14.60
N PRO A 8 -9.66 23.55 -15.63
CA PRO A 8 -10.93 23.31 -16.29
C PRO A 8 -11.95 22.65 -15.35
N THR A 9 -13.22 22.94 -15.59
CA THR A 9 -14.35 22.39 -14.86
C THR A 9 -14.50 20.88 -15.08
N ARG A 10 -14.86 20.16 -14.02
CA ARG A 10 -15.25 18.75 -14.03
C ARG A 10 -16.74 18.63 -14.35
N PRO A 11 -17.14 17.97 -15.46
CA PRO A 11 -18.45 17.29 -15.48
C PRO A 11 -18.48 16.00 -16.33
N PRO A 12 -19.56 15.21 -16.30
CA PRO A 12 -20.32 14.72 -15.15
C PRO A 12 -20.34 13.17 -15.10
N GLY A 13 -20.52 12.58 -13.92
CA GLY A 13 -20.94 11.17 -13.78
C GLY A 13 -20.05 10.25 -12.93
N PRO A 14 -20.61 9.53 -11.94
CA PRO A 14 -21.68 9.99 -11.08
C PRO A 14 -21.16 10.27 -9.65
N LEU A 15 -21.63 11.39 -9.12
CA LEU A 15 -22.30 11.43 -7.83
C LEU A 15 -23.72 11.92 -8.18
N PRO A 16 -24.79 11.22 -7.75
CA PRO A 16 -25.28 11.30 -6.36
C PRO A 16 -25.68 9.94 -5.76
N GLY A 17 -25.48 9.78 -4.44
CA GLY A 17 -25.76 8.54 -3.68
C GLY A 17 -24.52 7.73 -3.26
N ALA A 18 -23.36 8.37 -3.11
CA ALA A 18 -22.11 7.67 -2.80
C ALA A 18 -22.11 7.06 -1.39
N ALA A 19 -22.11 5.73 -1.37
CA ALA A 19 -21.54 4.92 -0.30
C ALA A 19 -20.28 4.21 -0.84
N ALA A 20 -19.25 4.11 0.01
CA ALA A 20 -17.89 3.56 -0.15
C ALA A 20 -16.77 4.60 -0.43
N ASP A 21 -16.01 4.92 0.63
CA ASP A 21 -14.97 5.94 0.76
C ASP A 21 -13.55 5.37 0.65
N VAL A 22 -12.93 5.34 -0.54
CA VAL A 22 -11.47 5.20 -0.69
C VAL A 22 -11.01 5.97 -1.93
N THR A 23 -9.87 6.65 -1.85
CA THR A 23 -9.18 7.32 -2.96
C THR A 23 -7.77 6.77 -3.06
N LEU A 24 -7.47 6.06 -4.15
CA LEU A 24 -6.11 5.56 -4.41
C LEU A 24 -5.26 6.64 -5.07
N TRP A 25 -4.05 6.82 -4.57
CA TRP A 25 -2.97 7.55 -5.23
C TRP A 25 -2.00 6.55 -5.87
N LEU A 26 -1.85 6.59 -7.20
CA LEU A 26 -1.01 5.69 -7.99
C LEU A 26 0.34 6.35 -8.32
N ASP A 27 1.48 5.77 -7.92
CA ASP A 27 2.82 6.23 -8.32
C ASP A 27 3.18 5.78 -9.76
N CYS A 28 3.45 6.74 -10.65
CA CYS A 28 3.58 6.57 -12.11
C CYS A 28 4.95 6.10 -12.63
N ARG A 29 5.72 5.30 -11.88
CA ARG A 29 7.12 4.99 -12.25
C ARG A 29 7.34 3.87 -13.29
N ARG A 30 6.28 3.43 -13.97
CA ARG A 30 6.39 2.52 -15.13
C ARG A 30 6.20 3.21 -16.48
N THR A 31 6.16 4.54 -16.53
CA THR A 31 5.96 5.30 -17.76
C THR A 31 7.22 6.12 -18.11
N LEU A 32 7.56 6.15 -19.40
CA LEU A 32 8.72 6.87 -19.94
C LEU A 32 8.74 8.35 -19.52
N PRO A 33 9.93 9.01 -19.40
CA PRO A 33 10.07 10.35 -18.82
C PRO A 33 9.12 11.42 -19.38
N GLU A 34 8.79 11.36 -20.66
CA GLU A 34 7.90 12.32 -21.36
C GLU A 34 6.41 12.14 -21.00
N ALA A 35 6.00 10.94 -20.61
CA ALA A 35 4.64 10.64 -20.16
C ALA A 35 4.40 11.00 -18.67
N VAL A 36 5.47 11.22 -17.90
CA VAL A 36 5.44 11.55 -16.47
C VAL A 36 4.80 12.91 -16.19
N ALA A 37 4.99 13.91 -17.07
CA ALA A 37 4.39 15.23 -16.89
C ALA A 37 2.86 15.23 -17.01
N ARG A 38 2.30 14.30 -17.81
CA ARG A 38 0.86 14.14 -18.05
C ARG A 38 0.20 13.25 -16.98
N SER A 39 0.85 12.14 -16.61
CA SER A 39 0.32 11.22 -15.59
C SER A 39 0.31 11.79 -14.17
N ARG A 40 1.16 12.78 -13.85
CA ARG A 40 1.09 13.49 -12.55
C ARG A 40 -0.24 14.20 -12.31
N ALA A 41 -0.90 14.66 -13.36
CA ALA A 41 -2.24 15.28 -13.28
C ALA A 41 -3.37 14.22 -13.31
N GLU A 42 -3.15 13.06 -13.95
CA GLU A 42 -4.13 11.97 -14.11
C GLU A 42 -4.17 10.99 -12.93
N ALA A 43 -3.07 10.82 -12.19
CA ALA A 43 -2.97 9.86 -11.08
C ALA A 43 -3.67 10.27 -9.77
N ALA A 44 -4.24 11.48 -9.73
CA ALA A 44 -5.06 11.98 -8.64
C ALA A 44 -6.55 11.56 -8.75
N GLN A 45 -6.85 10.51 -9.51
CA GLN A 45 -8.22 10.06 -9.76
C GLN A 45 -8.68 8.99 -8.75
N THR A 46 -9.90 9.18 -8.24
CA THR A 46 -10.66 8.28 -7.35
C THR A 46 -10.66 6.83 -7.81
N VAL A 47 -10.25 5.90 -6.94
CA VAL A 47 -10.44 4.46 -7.15
C VAL A 47 -11.44 3.94 -6.15
N ARG A 48 -12.55 3.45 -6.67
CA ARG A 48 -13.80 3.19 -5.95
C ARG A 48 -13.80 1.85 -5.21
N ASP A 49 -12.83 0.95 -5.46
CA ASP A 49 -12.98 -0.48 -5.12
C ASP A 49 -11.67 -1.18 -4.65
N VAL A 50 -10.74 -0.47 -4.00
CA VAL A 50 -9.40 -1.02 -3.64
C VAL A 50 -9.33 -1.72 -2.29
N LEU A 51 -10.24 -1.42 -1.38
CA LEU A 51 -10.32 -2.14 -0.11
C LEU A 51 -11.36 -3.25 -0.27
N PRO A 52 -11.12 -4.43 0.32
CA PRO A 52 -12.13 -5.48 0.32
C PRO A 52 -13.45 -4.93 0.88
N PRO A 53 -14.62 -5.32 0.34
CA PRO A 53 -15.89 -4.98 0.96
C PRO A 53 -15.84 -5.44 2.42
N ALA A 54 -16.42 -4.65 3.33
CA ALA A 54 -16.53 -4.95 4.75
C ALA A 54 -17.39 -6.21 4.96
N ALA A 55 -16.80 -7.38 4.74
CA ALA A 55 -17.40 -8.68 4.95
C ALA A 55 -16.36 -9.56 5.64
N GLU A 56 -16.73 -10.08 6.81
CA GLU A 56 -15.98 -11.12 7.51
C GLU A 56 -15.76 -12.29 6.54
N GLY A 57 -14.49 -12.57 6.22
CA GLY A 57 -14.10 -13.69 5.36
C GLY A 57 -13.84 -13.38 3.88
N ALA A 58 -13.55 -12.14 3.49
CA ALA A 58 -13.15 -11.82 2.11
C ALA A 58 -11.95 -12.69 1.63
N PRO A 59 -11.97 -13.21 0.39
CA PRO A 59 -10.89 -14.05 -0.13
C PRO A 59 -9.55 -13.31 -0.14
N ALA A 60 -8.43 -14.06 -0.15
CA ALA A 60 -7.04 -13.59 -0.06
C ALA A 60 -6.58 -12.61 -1.18
N GLY A 61 -7.51 -12.17 -2.02
CA GLY A 61 -7.38 -11.05 -2.93
C GLY A 61 -8.72 -10.70 -3.61
N HIS A 62 -8.81 -9.53 -4.22
CA HIS A 62 -9.98 -9.10 -5.01
C HIS A 62 -9.56 -8.39 -6.30
N LEU A 63 -10.47 -8.33 -7.27
CA LEU A 63 -10.26 -7.63 -8.54
C LEU A 63 -10.96 -6.27 -8.49
N THR A 64 -10.19 -5.20 -8.71
CA THR A 64 -10.73 -3.84 -8.84
C THR A 64 -11.45 -3.65 -10.18
N ALA A 65 -12.34 -2.66 -10.31
CA ALA A 65 -13.01 -2.39 -11.59
C ALA A 65 -12.05 -2.06 -12.75
N ASN A 66 -10.84 -1.61 -12.45
CA ASN A 66 -9.79 -1.34 -13.43
C ASN A 66 -8.96 -2.58 -13.81
N GLY A 67 -9.34 -3.76 -13.34
CA GLY A 67 -8.66 -5.01 -13.64
C GLY A 67 -7.34 -5.22 -12.90
N THR A 68 -7.07 -4.46 -11.83
CA THR A 68 -5.95 -4.73 -10.92
C THR A 68 -6.37 -5.77 -9.88
N VAL A 69 -5.57 -6.83 -9.73
CA VAL A 69 -5.71 -7.80 -8.65
C VAL A 69 -5.02 -7.26 -7.41
N VAL A 70 -5.72 -7.15 -6.30
CA VAL A 70 -5.17 -6.79 -4.99
C VAL A 70 -5.05 -8.06 -4.17
N ALA A 71 -3.83 -8.46 -3.79
CA ALA A 71 -3.54 -9.61 -2.96
C ALA A 71 -3.20 -9.18 -1.53
N GLY A 72 -3.65 -9.95 -0.53
CA GLY A 72 -3.45 -9.63 0.90
C GLY A 72 -4.78 -9.40 1.65
N PRO A 73 -4.76 -8.66 2.78
CA PRO A 73 -3.63 -7.88 3.30
C PRO A 73 -2.53 -8.73 3.95
N VAL A 74 -1.27 -8.27 3.83
CA VAL A 74 -0.13 -8.78 4.61
C VAL A 74 0.15 -7.87 5.81
N HIS A 75 0.57 -8.45 6.93
CA HIS A 75 0.79 -7.70 8.18
C HIS A 75 2.25 -7.68 8.63
N GLY A 76 3.09 -8.55 8.04
CA GLY A 76 4.49 -8.65 8.42
C GLY A 76 5.38 -9.22 7.30
N PRO A 77 6.71 -9.08 7.43
CA PRO A 77 7.67 -9.57 6.45
C PRO A 77 7.56 -11.07 6.13
N ALA A 78 7.23 -11.95 7.08
CA ALA A 78 7.10 -13.39 6.79
C ALA A 78 5.91 -13.71 5.87
N GLU A 79 4.75 -13.08 6.12
CA GLU A 79 3.58 -13.22 5.25
C GLU A 79 3.88 -12.69 3.84
N PHE A 80 4.53 -11.52 3.77
CA PHE A 80 4.91 -10.92 2.50
C PHE A 80 5.89 -11.79 1.70
N ARG A 81 6.90 -12.40 2.35
CA ARG A 81 7.82 -13.36 1.70
C ARG A 81 7.09 -14.58 1.15
N ARG A 82 6.12 -15.11 1.89
CA ARG A 82 5.31 -16.25 1.43
C ARG A 82 4.47 -15.87 0.22
N LEU A 83 3.82 -14.71 0.25
CA LEU A 83 3.01 -14.20 -0.84
C LEU A 83 3.85 -13.95 -2.11
N LEU A 84 4.99 -13.25 -2.00
CA LEU A 84 5.86 -12.98 -3.16
C LEU A 84 6.38 -14.26 -3.83
N ARG A 85 6.72 -15.29 -3.05
CA ARG A 85 7.12 -16.60 -3.59
C ARG A 85 5.97 -17.30 -4.32
N GLY A 86 4.75 -17.19 -3.82
CA GLY A 86 3.54 -17.68 -4.50
C GLY A 86 3.34 -16.97 -5.84
N LEU A 87 3.34 -15.63 -5.83
CA LEU A 87 3.20 -14.82 -7.03
C LEU A 87 4.28 -15.11 -8.08
N LEU A 88 5.54 -15.31 -7.65
CA LEU A 88 6.62 -15.68 -8.58
C LEU A 88 6.42 -17.08 -9.16
N SER A 89 5.96 -18.03 -8.36
CA SER A 89 5.65 -19.39 -8.83
C SER A 89 4.54 -19.37 -9.88
N GLU A 90 3.47 -18.61 -9.63
CA GLU A 90 2.37 -18.40 -10.57
C GLU A 90 2.85 -17.71 -11.85
N ALA A 91 3.63 -16.63 -11.74
CA ALA A 91 4.20 -15.93 -12.89
C ALA A 91 5.13 -16.82 -13.71
N SER A 92 5.87 -17.73 -13.07
CA SER A 92 6.74 -18.67 -13.77
C SER A 92 5.95 -19.69 -14.57
N ALA A 93 4.83 -20.18 -14.02
CA ALA A 93 3.96 -21.17 -14.67
C ALA A 93 3.00 -20.57 -15.70
N ALA A 94 2.62 -19.30 -15.56
CA ALA A 94 1.65 -18.64 -16.44
C ALA A 94 2.18 -18.55 -17.88
N PRO A 95 1.33 -18.71 -18.91
CA PRO A 95 1.70 -18.39 -20.30
C PRO A 95 1.94 -16.87 -20.46
N ALA A 96 2.43 -16.45 -21.63
CA ALA A 96 2.52 -15.02 -21.94
C ALA A 96 1.13 -14.37 -21.76
N PRO A 97 1.04 -13.22 -21.08
CA PRO A 97 -0.25 -12.66 -20.69
C PRO A 97 -1.05 -12.23 -21.91
N ALA A 98 -2.32 -12.63 -21.95
CA ALA A 98 -3.29 -11.99 -22.83
C ALA A 98 -3.50 -10.53 -22.37
N PRO A 99 -3.71 -9.58 -23.29
CA PRO A 99 -4.04 -8.21 -22.90
C PRO A 99 -5.32 -8.20 -22.07
N GLY A 100 -5.28 -7.53 -20.91
CA GLY A 100 -6.44 -7.32 -20.05
C GLY A 100 -7.44 -6.31 -20.63
N PRO A 101 -8.48 -5.94 -19.87
CA PRO A 101 -9.45 -4.92 -20.29
C PRO A 101 -8.73 -3.65 -20.77
N GLN A 102 -9.14 -3.12 -21.92
CA GLN A 102 -8.48 -1.99 -22.61
C GLN A 102 -7.04 -2.23 -23.11
N GLY A 103 -6.62 -3.49 -23.27
CA GLY A 103 -5.32 -3.80 -23.87
C GLY A 103 -4.13 -3.73 -22.90
N ARG A 104 -4.38 -3.59 -21.58
CA ARG A 104 -3.33 -3.40 -20.57
C ARG A 104 -3.01 -4.71 -19.81
N PRO A 105 -1.77 -4.97 -19.40
CA PRO A 105 -1.45 -6.11 -18.55
C PRO A 105 -2.19 -6.03 -17.21
N VAL A 106 -2.70 -7.17 -16.72
CA VAL A 106 -3.31 -7.29 -15.38
C VAL A 106 -2.25 -7.01 -14.32
N ALA A 107 -2.40 -5.90 -13.60
CA ALA A 107 -1.46 -5.53 -12.53
C ALA A 107 -1.80 -6.25 -11.22
N VAL A 108 -0.78 -6.59 -10.43
CA VAL A 108 -0.94 -7.18 -9.10
C VAL A 108 -0.44 -6.20 -8.05
N ALA A 109 -1.31 -5.77 -7.15
CA ALA A 109 -0.99 -4.99 -5.98
C ALA A 109 -0.93 -5.90 -4.75
N VAL A 110 0.03 -5.70 -3.86
CA VAL A 110 0.07 -6.37 -2.56
C VAL A 110 -0.29 -5.35 -1.49
N GLU A 111 -1.42 -5.58 -0.82
CA GLU A 111 -1.93 -4.68 0.21
C GLU A 111 -1.21 -4.87 1.55
N TYR A 112 -0.79 -3.76 2.15
CA TYR A 112 -0.31 -3.66 3.52
C TYR A 112 -1.05 -2.52 4.23
N SER A 113 -1.84 -2.84 5.26
CA SER A 113 -2.55 -1.84 6.06
C SER A 113 -1.69 -1.36 7.22
N ILE A 114 -1.19 -0.14 7.09
CA ILE A 114 -0.36 0.53 8.10
C ILE A 114 -1.10 0.64 9.46
N PRO A 115 -2.35 1.15 9.53
CA PRO A 115 -3.05 1.26 10.80
C PRO A 115 -3.45 -0.10 11.39
N ALA A 116 -3.68 -1.13 10.58
CA ALA A 116 -3.98 -2.47 11.10
C ALA A 116 -2.78 -3.09 11.82
N VAL A 117 -1.57 -2.94 11.26
CA VAL A 117 -0.33 -3.36 11.94
C VAL A 117 -0.11 -2.58 13.22
N ASP A 118 -0.31 -1.26 13.19
CA ASP A 118 -0.21 -0.45 14.41
C ASP A 118 -1.22 -0.90 15.46
N ALA A 119 -2.47 -1.21 15.10
CA ALA A 119 -3.47 -1.69 16.04
C ALA A 119 -3.06 -3.02 16.71
N LEU A 120 -2.57 -3.98 15.91
CA LEU A 120 -2.09 -5.28 16.41
C LEU A 120 -0.91 -5.14 17.38
N VAL A 121 0.06 -4.28 17.05
CA VAL A 121 1.23 -4.03 17.91
C VAL A 121 0.85 -3.21 19.15
N ASN A 122 0.03 -2.18 19.00
CA ASN A 122 -0.45 -1.35 20.11
C ASN A 122 -1.19 -2.22 21.13
N ALA A 123 -2.02 -3.18 20.71
CA ALA A 123 -2.69 -4.09 21.63
C ALA A 123 -1.70 -4.97 22.43
N GLY A 124 -0.53 -5.28 21.87
CA GLY A 124 0.56 -5.92 22.60
C GLY A 124 1.21 -4.97 23.62
N LEU A 125 1.57 -3.77 23.17
CA LEU A 125 2.19 -2.73 24.00
C LEU A 125 1.28 -2.29 25.16
N ASP A 126 -0.04 -2.25 24.94
CA ASP A 126 -1.04 -1.87 25.93
C ASP A 126 -1.13 -2.87 27.08
N ARG A 127 -0.98 -4.16 26.76
CA ARG A 127 -0.92 -5.24 27.77
C ARG A 127 0.35 -5.19 28.62
N ILE A 128 1.46 -4.74 28.02
CA ILE A 128 2.74 -4.57 28.72
C ILE A 128 2.68 -3.33 29.63
N GLY A 129 2.14 -2.23 29.12
CA GLY A 129 2.08 -0.96 29.85
C GLY A 129 3.44 -0.27 30.00
N GLY A 130 3.50 0.76 30.85
CA GLY A 130 4.71 1.57 31.05
C GLY A 130 4.86 2.73 30.04
N CYS A 131 5.78 3.65 30.33
CA CYS A 131 6.02 4.82 29.48
C CYS A 131 6.75 4.42 28.19
N GLU A 132 7.66 3.46 28.28
CA GLU A 132 8.47 2.94 27.19
C GLU A 132 7.61 2.24 26.14
N ALA A 133 6.65 1.39 26.56
CA ALA A 133 5.74 0.73 25.62
C ALA A 133 4.79 1.75 24.95
N LYS A 134 4.27 2.72 25.71
CA LYS A 134 3.43 3.79 25.16
C LYS A 134 4.16 4.63 24.11
N ALA A 135 5.46 4.87 24.29
CA ALA A 135 6.30 5.59 23.34
C ALA A 135 6.52 4.84 22.01
N MET A 136 6.23 3.54 21.96
CA MET A 136 6.34 2.72 20.75
C MET A 136 5.05 2.63 19.93
N ARG A 137 3.95 3.20 20.41
CA ARG A 137 2.68 3.15 19.69
C ARG A 137 2.76 3.87 18.35
N PHE A 138 2.05 3.34 17.36
CA PHE A 138 1.96 3.90 16.00
C PHE A 138 3.29 3.98 15.23
N ARG A 139 4.30 3.18 15.63
CA ARG A 139 5.60 3.12 14.94
C ARG A 139 5.79 1.87 14.09
N ALA A 140 5.04 0.80 14.40
CA ALA A 140 5.26 -0.50 13.79
C ALA A 140 4.79 -0.55 12.33
N GLY A 141 3.66 0.09 12.03
CA GLY A 141 3.08 0.12 10.69
C GLY A 141 4.05 0.72 9.67
N VAL A 142 4.60 1.90 9.96
CA VAL A 142 5.58 2.57 9.09
C VAL A 142 6.89 1.79 9.03
N ALA A 143 7.42 1.30 10.17
CA ALA A 143 8.63 0.48 10.18
C ALA A 143 8.48 -0.76 9.28
N GLY A 144 7.33 -1.44 9.34
CA GLY A 144 7.03 -2.57 8.47
C GLY A 144 6.96 -2.17 7.00
N ALA A 145 6.33 -1.04 6.66
CA ALA A 145 6.27 -0.55 5.28
C ALA A 145 7.68 -0.34 4.67
N HIS A 146 8.61 0.25 5.43
CA HIS A 146 10.00 0.40 5.02
C HIS A 146 10.69 -0.96 4.75
N LEU A 147 10.49 -1.93 5.65
CA LEU A 147 11.08 -3.27 5.52
C LEU A 147 10.51 -4.01 4.30
N LEU A 148 9.19 -3.98 4.11
CA LEU A 148 8.51 -4.60 2.98
C LEU A 148 8.97 -3.96 1.66
N TYR A 149 9.11 -2.64 1.62
CA TYR A 149 9.60 -1.95 0.42
C TYR A 149 11.02 -2.35 0.03
N ASP A 150 11.96 -2.42 0.99
CA ASP A 150 13.31 -2.93 0.72
C ASP A 150 13.29 -4.38 0.24
N MET A 151 12.45 -5.21 0.85
CA MET A 151 12.32 -6.61 0.47
C MET A 151 11.79 -6.77 -0.95
N LEU A 152 10.75 -6.01 -1.34
CA LEU A 152 10.25 -6.00 -2.71
C LEU A 152 11.35 -5.57 -3.68
N ARG A 153 12.09 -4.49 -3.39
CA ARG A 153 13.19 -4.01 -4.25
C ARG A 153 14.28 -5.05 -4.46
N ARG A 154 14.57 -5.89 -3.47
CA ARG A 154 15.53 -7.00 -3.61
C ARG A 154 14.93 -8.13 -4.44
N GLU A 155 13.68 -8.50 -4.16
CA GLU A 155 13.00 -9.59 -4.85
C GLU A 155 12.83 -9.31 -6.34
N LEU A 156 12.48 -8.07 -6.71
CA LEU A 156 12.33 -7.66 -8.11
C LEU A 156 13.65 -7.65 -8.91
N ARG A 157 14.80 -7.74 -8.24
CA ARG A 157 16.12 -7.91 -8.88
C ARG A 157 16.51 -9.38 -9.02
N SER A 158 15.68 -10.33 -8.56
CA SER A 158 15.96 -11.75 -8.66
C SER A 158 15.86 -12.23 -10.12
N PRO A 159 16.63 -13.28 -10.50
CA PRO A 159 16.52 -13.86 -11.84
C PRO A 159 15.12 -14.34 -12.20
N GLY A 160 14.34 -14.80 -11.21
CA GLY A 160 12.97 -15.26 -11.42
C GLY A 160 12.05 -14.13 -11.92
N TRP A 161 12.06 -12.99 -11.24
CA TRP A 161 11.25 -11.84 -11.66
C TRP A 161 11.76 -11.20 -12.95
N ALA A 162 13.08 -11.22 -13.20
CA ALA A 162 13.64 -10.78 -14.47
C ALA A 162 13.12 -11.66 -15.63
N HIS A 163 13.10 -12.98 -15.44
CA HIS A 163 12.56 -13.92 -16.43
C HIS A 163 11.06 -13.72 -16.68
N ALA A 164 10.26 -13.57 -15.62
CA ALA A 164 8.83 -13.29 -15.73
C ALA A 164 8.56 -11.96 -16.48
N SER A 165 9.32 -10.92 -16.16
CA SER A 165 9.20 -9.60 -16.81
C SER A 165 9.54 -9.66 -18.30
N ALA A 166 10.56 -10.45 -18.69
CA ALA A 166 10.92 -10.66 -20.09
C ALA A 166 9.80 -11.34 -20.91
N ARG A 167 8.90 -12.07 -20.25
CA ARG A 167 7.71 -12.69 -20.83
C ARG A 167 6.49 -11.76 -20.83
N GLY A 168 6.66 -10.50 -20.44
CA GLY A 168 5.59 -9.49 -20.37
C GLY A 168 4.72 -9.57 -19.12
N ILE A 169 5.06 -10.43 -18.15
CA ILE A 169 4.30 -10.55 -16.91
C ILE A 169 4.69 -9.39 -15.99
N PRO A 170 3.74 -8.52 -15.59
CA PRO A 170 4.05 -7.38 -14.75
C PRO A 170 4.41 -7.84 -13.34
N ALA A 171 5.54 -7.36 -12.82
CA ALA A 171 5.89 -7.62 -11.43
C ALA A 171 4.93 -6.90 -10.46
N PRO A 172 4.66 -7.46 -9.27
CA PRO A 172 3.76 -6.87 -8.28
C PRO A 172 4.33 -5.58 -7.70
N TYR A 173 3.44 -4.73 -7.18
CA TYR A 173 3.79 -3.51 -6.46
C TYR A 173 3.11 -3.47 -5.09
N LEU A 174 3.61 -2.64 -4.19
CA LEU A 174 3.02 -2.49 -2.85
C LEU A 174 1.92 -1.43 -2.85
N LEU A 175 0.83 -1.74 -2.16
CA LEU A 175 -0.30 -0.86 -1.89
C LEU A 175 -0.38 -0.60 -0.39
N TRP A 176 -0.14 0.65 0.00
CA TRP A 176 -0.21 1.11 1.38
C TRP A 176 -1.63 1.57 1.71
N SER A 177 -2.37 0.78 2.48
CA SER A 177 -3.67 1.19 2.99
C SER A 177 -3.51 2.02 4.26
N THR A 178 -4.13 3.20 4.29
CA THR A 178 -4.13 4.08 5.48
C THR A 178 -5.50 4.09 6.18
N ALA A 179 -6.38 3.12 5.89
CA ALA A 179 -7.71 3.04 6.49
C ALA A 179 -7.92 1.71 7.25
N PRO A 180 -8.78 1.69 8.30
CA PRO A 180 -9.35 2.86 8.97
C PRO A 180 -8.29 3.53 9.86
N CYS A 181 -7.93 4.79 9.59
CA CYS A 181 -7.10 5.59 10.48
C CYS A 181 -7.99 6.51 11.34
N ALA A 182 -7.47 6.95 12.49
CA ALA A 182 -8.17 7.80 13.45
C ALA A 182 -8.43 9.25 12.97
N GLY A 183 -8.35 9.54 11.67
CA GLY A 183 -8.65 10.85 11.10
C GLY A 183 -7.80 11.20 9.87
N PRO A 184 -8.16 12.27 9.15
CA PRO A 184 -7.51 12.66 7.90
C PRO A 184 -6.03 13.01 8.08
N ASP A 185 -5.67 13.61 9.21
CA ASP A 185 -4.31 14.00 9.57
C ASP A 185 -3.37 12.81 9.68
N ARG A 186 -3.84 11.71 10.28
CA ARG A 186 -3.06 10.49 10.46
C ARG A 186 -2.91 9.75 9.13
N GLY A 187 -3.98 9.67 8.34
CA GLY A 187 -3.92 9.10 6.99
C GLY A 187 -2.90 9.84 6.12
N ALA A 188 -2.93 11.17 6.15
CA ALA A 188 -1.95 12.00 5.47
C ALA A 188 -0.53 11.68 5.94
N GLU A 189 -0.26 11.69 7.26
CA GLU A 189 1.05 11.37 7.84
C GLU A 189 1.60 9.99 7.38
N TYR A 190 0.75 8.95 7.37
CA TYR A 190 1.16 7.64 6.86
C TYR A 190 1.53 7.68 5.39
N ALA A 191 0.75 8.38 4.56
CA ALA A 191 1.12 8.59 3.17
C ALA A 191 2.45 9.35 3.06
N GLU A 192 2.73 10.28 3.98
CA GLU A 192 3.96 11.04 3.95
C GLU A 192 5.20 10.19 4.18
N GLN A 193 5.09 9.22 5.08
CA GLN A 193 6.17 8.35 5.50
C GLN A 193 6.34 7.13 4.57
N CYS A 194 5.33 6.81 3.75
CA CYS A 194 5.32 5.60 2.93
C CYS A 194 5.22 5.87 1.42
N LEU A 195 5.48 7.10 0.95
CA LEU A 195 5.42 7.47 -0.47
C LEU A 195 6.65 6.97 -1.27
N PHE A 196 6.81 5.65 -1.34
CA PHE A 196 7.98 5.04 -1.97
C PHE A 196 7.88 4.87 -3.49
N PRO A 197 9.02 4.85 -4.19
CA PRO A 197 9.06 4.56 -5.62
C PRO A 197 8.37 3.29 -6.08
N GLY A 198 7.39 3.44 -6.97
CA GLY A 198 6.69 2.32 -7.61
C GLY A 198 5.71 1.63 -6.67
N THR A 199 5.13 2.38 -5.75
CA THR A 199 4.11 1.90 -4.80
C THR A 199 2.86 2.77 -4.87
N ALA A 200 1.72 2.29 -4.38
CA ALA A 200 0.50 3.09 -4.32
C ALA A 200 0.08 3.32 -2.87
N VAL A 201 -0.60 4.43 -2.58
CA VAL A 201 -1.15 4.70 -1.26
C VAL A 201 -2.66 4.90 -1.38
N ALA A 202 -3.45 4.17 -0.61
CA ALA A 202 -4.90 4.35 -0.53
C ALA A 202 -5.25 5.26 0.66
N LEU A 203 -5.81 6.43 0.35
CA LEU A 203 -6.21 7.48 1.29
C LEU A 203 -7.72 7.68 1.26
N THR A 204 -8.31 8.12 2.37
CA THR A 204 -9.70 8.64 2.33
C THR A 204 -9.72 10.00 1.59
N PRO A 205 -10.87 10.44 1.05
CA PRO A 205 -10.96 11.77 0.42
C PRO A 205 -10.51 12.90 1.33
N ALA A 206 -10.79 12.80 2.64
CA ALA A 206 -10.36 13.79 3.62
C ALA A 206 -8.84 13.73 3.88
N ALA A 207 -8.27 12.53 4.06
CA ALA A 207 -6.82 12.37 4.22
C ALA A 207 -6.04 12.83 2.99
N LEU A 208 -6.57 12.61 1.78
CA LEU A 208 -5.96 13.12 0.55
C LEU A 208 -5.95 14.64 0.50
N ARG A 209 -7.08 15.30 0.84
CA ARG A 209 -7.11 16.78 0.91
C ARG A 209 -6.06 17.29 1.89
N THR A 210 -6.03 16.72 3.09
CA THR A 210 -5.04 17.08 4.12
C THR A 210 -3.61 16.83 3.66
N PHE A 211 -3.34 15.71 2.99
CA PHE A 211 -2.03 15.41 2.42
C PHE A 211 -1.61 16.45 1.37
N VAL A 212 -2.53 16.84 0.47
CA VAL A 212 -2.27 17.87 -0.55
C VAL A 212 -2.07 19.26 0.07
N GLU A 213 -2.88 19.62 1.07
CA GLU A 213 -2.80 20.92 1.76
C GLU A 213 -1.52 21.05 2.59
N ARG A 214 -1.09 19.97 3.26
CA ARG A 214 0.14 19.94 4.06
C ARG A 214 1.41 19.93 3.21
N ARG A 215 1.35 19.29 2.04
CA ARG A 215 2.57 19.01 1.28
C ARG A 215 2.93 20.10 0.28
N ALA A 216 4.05 20.76 0.59
CA ALA A 216 5.06 21.20 -0.36
C ALA A 216 6.03 20.04 -0.71
N VAL A 217 5.53 18.81 -0.92
CA VAL A 217 6.44 17.67 -1.14
C VAL A 217 6.92 17.60 -2.57
N THR A 218 8.24 17.70 -2.67
CA THR A 218 8.98 17.74 -3.92
C THR A 218 9.40 16.35 -4.41
N GLY A 219 9.16 15.27 -3.64
CA GLY A 219 9.61 13.95 -4.03
C GLY A 219 9.21 12.76 -3.15
N PRO A 220 9.72 11.56 -3.47
CA PRO A 220 9.43 10.30 -2.77
C PRO A 220 9.98 10.30 -1.34
N THR A 221 9.37 9.51 -0.47
CA THR A 221 9.91 9.29 0.87
C THR A 221 11.24 8.54 0.79
N ALA A 222 12.23 9.03 1.54
CA ALA A 222 13.50 8.34 1.69
C ALA A 222 13.29 7.04 2.48
N LEU A 223 13.87 5.96 1.98
CA LEU A 223 13.85 4.67 2.67
C LEU A 223 14.77 4.72 3.89
N ASP A 224 14.18 4.66 5.08
CA ASP A 224 14.91 4.62 6.36
C ASP A 224 14.88 3.21 6.96
N LEU A 225 15.91 2.42 6.69
CA LEU A 225 16.06 1.07 7.26
C LEU A 225 16.71 1.06 8.64
N VAL A 226 17.42 2.13 9.00
CA VAL A 226 18.07 2.25 10.30
C VAL A 226 16.99 2.38 11.37
N GLU A 227 16.07 3.32 11.16
CA GLU A 227 14.95 3.53 12.05
C GLU A 227 13.98 2.35 12.07
N ALA A 228 13.65 1.79 10.91
CA ALA A 228 12.77 0.61 10.85
C ALA A 228 13.32 -0.57 11.66
N ARG A 229 14.63 -0.86 11.54
CA ARG A 229 15.28 -1.93 12.32
C ARG A 229 15.39 -1.60 13.81
N ARG A 230 15.59 -0.32 14.16
CA ARG A 230 15.57 0.14 15.54
C ARG A 230 14.20 -0.12 16.18
N VAL A 231 13.12 0.24 15.50
CA VAL A 231 11.75 -0.04 15.97
C VAL A 231 11.55 -1.53 16.18
N VAL A 232 11.94 -2.37 15.21
CA VAL A 232 11.85 -3.83 15.36
C VAL A 232 12.63 -4.33 16.58
N GLY A 233 13.87 -3.88 16.78
CA GLY A 233 14.67 -4.30 17.93
C GLY A 233 14.05 -3.90 19.28
N ILE A 234 13.41 -2.73 19.35
CA ILE A 234 12.69 -2.31 20.57
C ILE A 234 11.43 -3.16 20.78
N LEU A 235 10.68 -3.45 19.72
CA LEU A 235 9.49 -4.31 19.81
C LEU A 235 9.87 -5.75 20.21
N ASP A 236 10.99 -6.27 19.72
CA ASP A 236 11.51 -7.58 20.11
C ASP A 236 11.88 -7.62 21.61
N TRP A 237 12.41 -6.52 22.17
CA TRP A 237 12.64 -6.40 23.62
C TRP A 237 11.34 -6.52 24.43
N PHE A 238 10.23 -6.03 23.88
CA PHE A 238 8.88 -6.20 24.43
C PHE A 238 8.25 -7.58 24.11
N GLY A 239 8.97 -8.47 23.41
CA GLY A 239 8.45 -9.78 22.97
C GLY A 239 7.46 -9.69 21.81
N ILE A 240 7.35 -8.55 21.13
CA ILE A 240 6.45 -8.34 19.99
C ILE A 240 7.24 -8.46 18.69
N ARG A 241 7.03 -9.56 17.96
CA ARG A 241 7.77 -9.83 16.71
C ARG A 241 7.01 -9.33 15.48
N LEU A 242 7.54 -8.30 14.83
CA LEU A 242 6.94 -7.76 13.59
C LEU A 242 7.05 -8.74 12.41
N ASP A 243 8.11 -9.56 12.34
CA ASP A 243 8.33 -10.54 11.26
C ASP A 243 7.16 -11.53 11.14
N THR A 244 6.63 -11.98 12.28
CA THR A 244 5.59 -13.01 12.37
C THR A 244 4.26 -12.47 12.86
N LEU A 245 4.02 -11.17 12.66
CA LEU A 245 2.71 -10.60 12.94
C LEU A 245 1.69 -11.26 12.02
N VAL A 246 0.60 -11.76 12.59
CA VAL A 246 -0.52 -12.34 11.85
C VAL A 246 -1.75 -11.49 12.14
N GLY A 247 -2.57 -11.24 11.12
CA GLY A 247 -3.87 -10.59 11.30
C GLY A 247 -4.77 -11.41 12.24
N ALA A 248 -5.77 -10.78 12.84
CA ALA A 248 -6.80 -11.51 13.59
C ALA A 248 -7.47 -12.52 12.65
N GLN A 249 -7.30 -13.82 12.91
CA GLN A 249 -8.07 -14.84 12.21
C GLN A 249 -9.48 -14.88 12.81
N ALA A 250 -10.51 -14.96 11.97
CA ALA A 250 -11.85 -15.31 12.42
C ALA A 250 -11.78 -16.64 13.19
N PRO A 251 -12.49 -16.79 14.32
CA PRO A 251 -12.54 -18.06 15.02
C PRO A 251 -13.03 -19.13 14.06
N THR A 252 -12.23 -20.16 13.83
CA THR A 252 -12.67 -21.39 13.18
C THR A 252 -13.71 -22.03 14.10
N THR A 253 -14.99 -21.80 13.80
CA THR A 253 -16.09 -22.54 14.40
C THR A 253 -15.91 -24.01 13.99
N GLY A 254 -15.48 -24.84 14.95
CA GLY A 254 -15.52 -26.29 14.85
C GLY A 254 -16.90 -26.86 15.15
#